data_AF-A0A9P1DU38-F1
#
_entry.id   AF-A0A9P1DU38-F1
#
_cell.length_a   1.000
_cell.length_b   1.000
_cell.length_c   1.000
_cell.angle_alpha   90.00
_cell.angle_beta   90.00
_cell.angle_gamma   90.00
#
_symmetry.space_group_name_H-M   'P 1'
#
loop_
_entity.id
_entity.type
_entity.pdbx_description
1 polymer ?
#
loop_
_entity_poly.entity_id
_entity_poly.type
_entity_poly.pdbx_seq_one_letter_code
_entity_poly.pdbx_strand_id
1 'polypeptide(L)'
;MADNAREQDAGERGEVKRVLGRQQEPEKARLNSAEKRHGLTWTEMHAYKDRMTFPILPTMMAVEELPKDISLCDSVFRSLDRCIDKGIESENPAHPYSRMVICKPHWIRFIKCVKRRDELVLRGVKRWERSYYSSLDEPSQSEYLEDISTKMRYFLYAASHTKDHEKRKRLETNAQHCAIRHSNLLKPEDTPSAMV
;
A
#
# COMPACT_ATOMS: atom_id res chain seq x y z
N MET A 1 20.35 -11.85 -44.43
CA MET A 1 19.25 -12.77 -44.04
C MET A 1 19.46 -13.08 -42.57
N ALA A 2 18.69 -12.64 -41.57
CA ALA A 2 17.43 -11.89 -41.45
C ALA A 2 17.62 -10.89 -40.28
N ASP A 3 17.35 -9.60 -40.45
CA ASP A 3 16.09 -8.88 -40.20
C ASP A 3 15.53 -8.90 -38.76
N ASN A 4 15.73 -7.74 -38.10
CA ASN A 4 14.78 -6.93 -37.32
C ASN A 4 13.87 -7.58 -36.25
N ALA A 5 14.06 -7.13 -35.00
CA ALA A 5 12.96 -6.74 -34.12
C ALA A 5 13.43 -5.62 -33.18
N ARG A 6 13.33 -4.37 -33.65
CA ARG A 6 13.19 -3.18 -32.80
C ARG A 6 11.81 -3.26 -32.17
N GLU A 7 11.73 -3.58 -30.88
CA GLU A 7 10.51 -3.30 -30.11
C GLU A 7 10.33 -1.79 -30.04
N GLN A 8 9.25 -1.35 -30.68
CA GLN A 8 8.88 0.05 -30.82
C GLN A 8 8.36 0.55 -29.46
N ASP A 9 9.11 1.47 -28.88
CA ASP A 9 8.64 2.45 -27.91
C ASP A 9 7.67 3.41 -28.64
N ALA A 10 6.46 2.91 -28.90
CA ALA A 10 5.36 3.71 -29.44
C ALA A 10 4.74 4.49 -28.28
N GLY A 11 5.38 5.60 -27.92
CA GLY A 11 4.75 6.64 -27.13
C GLY A 11 3.42 7.04 -27.78
N GLU A 12 2.33 6.72 -27.09
CA GLU A 12 0.99 7.22 -27.38
C GLU A 12 1.01 8.75 -27.34
N ARG A 13 1.29 9.38 -28.48
CA ARG A 13 1.00 10.80 -28.70
C ARG A 13 -0.51 10.91 -28.70
N GLY A 14 -1.06 11.46 -27.62
CA GLY A 14 -2.49 11.61 -27.40
C GLY A 14 -3.19 12.28 -28.58
N GLU A 15 -3.88 11.47 -29.38
CA GLU A 15 -4.61 11.93 -30.54
C GLU A 15 -5.91 12.62 -30.09
N VAL A 16 -6.03 13.92 -30.36
CA VAL A 16 -7.23 14.71 -30.03
C VAL A 16 -8.34 14.35 -31.02
N LYS A 17 -9.20 13.40 -30.67
CA LYS A 17 -10.37 13.06 -31.49
C LYS A 17 -11.40 14.21 -31.41
N ARG A 18 -11.77 14.78 -32.57
CA ARG A 18 -12.85 15.77 -32.65
C ARG A 18 -14.16 15.04 -32.94
N VAL A 19 -15.13 15.17 -32.04
CA VAL A 19 -16.51 14.70 -32.25
C VAL A 19 -17.41 15.94 -32.21
N LEU A 20 -18.18 16.19 -33.27
CA LEU A 20 -19.11 17.33 -33.38
C LEU A 20 -18.45 18.70 -33.08
N GLY A 21 -17.24 18.94 -33.60
CA GLY A 21 -16.56 20.24 -33.52
C GLY A 21 -15.92 20.58 -32.17
N ARG A 22 -16.04 19.73 -31.14
CA ARG A 22 -15.33 19.89 -29.86
C ARG A 22 -14.06 19.03 -29.85
N GLN A 23 -12.93 19.63 -29.47
CA GLN A 23 -11.70 18.88 -29.18
C GLN A 23 -11.96 18.02 -27.94
N GLN A 24 -11.94 16.69 -28.07
CA GLN A 24 -11.87 15.84 -26.89
C GLN A 24 -10.44 15.89 -26.37
N GLU A 25 -10.29 16.27 -25.11
CA GLU A 25 -9.03 16.06 -24.41
C GLU A 25 -8.63 14.58 -24.53
N PRO A 26 -7.34 14.28 -24.77
CA PRO A 26 -6.87 12.91 -24.81
C PRO A 26 -7.22 12.23 -23.49
N GLU A 27 -7.60 10.96 -23.55
CA GLU A 27 -8.11 10.19 -22.40
C GLU A 27 -7.17 10.27 -21.17
N LYS A 28 -5.86 10.26 -21.42
CA LYS A 28 -4.81 10.44 -20.43
C LYS A 28 -4.86 11.80 -19.70
N ALA A 29 -5.19 12.88 -20.41
CA ALA A 29 -5.36 14.20 -19.81
C ALA A 29 -6.66 14.28 -18.97
N ARG A 30 -7.74 13.64 -19.44
CA ARG A 30 -9.00 13.55 -18.68
C ARG A 30 -8.81 12.78 -17.37
N LEU A 31 -8.09 11.66 -17.43
CA LEU A 31 -7.73 10.88 -16.24
C LEU A 31 -6.87 11.71 -15.27
N ASN A 32 -5.76 12.28 -15.74
CA ASN A 32 -4.86 13.08 -14.90
C ASN A 32 -5.59 14.25 -14.21
N SER A 33 -6.51 14.91 -14.91
CA SER A 33 -7.34 15.98 -14.35
C SER A 33 -8.30 15.46 -13.28
N ALA A 34 -8.92 14.29 -13.49
CA ALA A 34 -9.77 13.64 -12.50
C ALA A 34 -8.97 13.23 -11.25
N GLU A 35 -7.81 12.59 -11.43
CA GLU A 35 -6.94 12.17 -10.33
C GLU A 35 -6.47 13.35 -9.47
N LYS A 36 -6.02 14.44 -10.11
CA LYS A 36 -5.64 15.68 -9.41
C LYS A 36 -6.80 16.30 -8.64
N ARG A 37 -8.00 16.35 -9.25
CA ARG A 37 -9.20 16.92 -8.62
C ARG A 37 -9.67 16.08 -7.44
N HIS A 38 -9.54 14.76 -7.53
CA HIS A 38 -10.11 13.85 -6.55
C HIS A 38 -9.09 13.37 -5.50
N GLY A 39 -7.79 13.52 -5.73
CA GLY A 39 -6.73 13.12 -4.79
C GLY A 39 -6.64 11.61 -4.61
N LEU A 40 -7.05 10.86 -5.63
CA LEU A 40 -7.09 9.40 -5.70
C LEU A 40 -6.74 9.02 -7.13
N THR A 41 -5.80 8.09 -7.33
CA THR A 41 -5.54 7.57 -8.67
C THR A 41 -6.54 6.48 -9.04
N TRP A 42 -6.79 6.30 -10.33
CA TRP A 42 -7.65 5.24 -10.81
C TRP A 42 -7.09 3.86 -10.47
N THR A 43 -5.76 3.73 -10.52
CA THR A 43 -5.03 2.51 -10.14
C THR A 43 -5.20 2.17 -8.66
N GLU A 44 -5.07 3.15 -7.76
CA GLU A 44 -5.27 2.97 -6.32
C GLU A 44 -6.70 2.49 -6.02
N MET A 45 -7.70 3.04 -6.71
CA MET A 45 -9.09 2.65 -6.52
C MET A 45 -9.33 1.18 -6.92
N HIS A 46 -8.65 0.66 -7.94
CA HIS A 46 -8.80 -0.74 -8.37
C HIS A 46 -7.91 -1.71 -7.57
N ALA A 47 -6.82 -1.22 -6.99
CA ALA A 47 -5.95 -1.96 -6.08
C ALA A 47 -6.43 -1.94 -4.61
N TYR A 48 -7.65 -1.45 -4.33
CA TYR A 48 -8.15 -1.31 -2.96
C TYR A 48 -8.16 -2.62 -2.16
N LYS A 49 -8.37 -3.76 -2.82
CA LYS A 49 -8.35 -5.09 -2.20
C LYS A 49 -6.99 -5.43 -1.62
N ASP A 50 -5.91 -5.02 -2.28
CA ASP A 50 -4.54 -5.27 -1.81
C ASP A 50 -4.25 -4.57 -0.48
N ARG A 51 -4.91 -3.43 -0.22
CA ARG A 51 -4.78 -2.68 1.04
C ARG A 51 -5.43 -3.36 2.24
N MET A 52 -6.25 -4.40 2.03
CA MET A 52 -6.72 -5.25 3.12
C MET A 52 -5.64 -6.18 3.64
N THR A 53 -4.53 -6.38 2.91
CA THR A 53 -3.44 -7.21 3.42
C THR A 53 -2.77 -6.55 4.61
N PHE A 54 -2.44 -7.35 5.63
CA PHE A 54 -1.75 -6.86 6.82
C PHE A 54 -0.29 -6.48 6.55
N PRO A 55 0.30 -5.62 7.39
CA PRO A 55 1.73 -5.47 7.49
C PRO A 55 2.40 -6.83 7.78
N ILE A 56 3.66 -6.95 7.40
CA ILE A 56 4.43 -8.17 7.62
C ILE A 56 4.71 -8.34 9.11
N LEU A 57 4.26 -9.47 9.64
CA LEU A 57 4.45 -9.86 11.03
C LEU A 57 5.77 -10.63 11.21
N PRO A 58 6.38 -10.57 12.40
CA PRO A 58 7.46 -11.49 12.76
C PRO A 58 6.99 -12.94 12.70
N THR A 59 7.83 -13.86 12.21
CA THR A 59 7.48 -15.29 12.04
C THR A 59 7.11 -15.96 13.36
N MET A 60 7.75 -15.55 14.46
CA MET A 60 7.57 -16.15 15.79
C MET A 60 6.45 -15.49 16.60
N MET A 61 5.82 -14.44 16.08
CA MET A 61 4.73 -13.76 16.78
C MET A 61 3.42 -14.54 16.58
N ALA A 62 2.84 -14.98 17.70
CA ALA A 62 1.55 -15.66 17.68
C ALA A 62 0.42 -14.70 17.28
N VAL A 63 -0.65 -15.22 16.70
CA VAL A 63 -1.78 -14.40 16.21
C VAL A 63 -2.52 -13.73 17.38
N GLU A 64 -2.49 -14.34 18.55
CA GLU A 64 -3.13 -13.88 19.79
C GLU A 64 -2.50 -12.61 20.36
N GLU A 65 -1.24 -12.34 20.01
CA GLU A 65 -0.50 -11.12 20.39
C GLU A 65 -0.96 -9.89 19.59
N LEU A 66 -1.75 -10.11 18.54
CA LEU A 66 -2.29 -9.04 17.72
C LEU A 66 -3.47 -8.35 18.41
N PRO A 67 -3.70 -7.05 18.13
CA PRO A 67 -4.87 -6.34 18.65
C PRO A 67 -6.19 -7.02 18.28
N LYS A 68 -7.08 -7.23 19.26
CA LYS A 68 -8.41 -7.84 19.05
C LYS A 68 -9.28 -7.09 18.03
N ASP A 69 -9.03 -5.79 17.88
CA ASP A 69 -9.76 -4.90 16.97
C ASP A 69 -9.21 -4.89 15.54
N ILE A 70 -8.57 -5.97 15.09
CA ILE A 70 -8.00 -6.03 13.74
C ILE A 70 -9.05 -6.01 12.61
N SER A 71 -10.25 -6.54 12.89
CA SER A 71 -11.38 -6.61 11.96
C SER A 71 -12.18 -5.29 11.84
N LEU A 72 -11.71 -4.20 12.48
CA LEU A 72 -12.37 -2.88 12.44
C LEU A 72 -12.68 -2.38 11.03
N CYS A 73 -11.92 -2.81 10.02
CA CYS A 73 -12.05 -2.32 8.67
C CYS A 73 -12.95 -3.16 7.76
N ASP A 74 -13.48 -4.30 8.20
CA ASP A 74 -14.28 -5.19 7.34
C ASP A 74 -15.57 -4.53 6.86
N SER A 75 -16.28 -3.84 7.76
CA SER A 75 -17.53 -3.13 7.42
C SER A 75 -17.26 -1.95 6.48
N VAL A 76 -16.15 -1.24 6.68
CA VAL A 76 -15.72 -0.11 5.85
C VAL A 76 -15.29 -0.60 4.47
N PHE A 77 -14.53 -1.70 4.42
CA PHE A 77 -14.13 -2.38 3.19
C PHE A 77 -15.36 -2.82 2.39
N ARG A 78 -16.30 -3.56 2.99
CA ARG A 78 -17.55 -4.00 2.33
C ARG A 78 -18.39 -2.83 1.80
N SER A 79 -18.27 -1.66 2.41
CA SER A 79 -18.98 -0.46 1.95
C SER A 79 -18.32 0.15 0.71
N LEU A 80 -16.98 0.14 0.65
CA LEU A 80 -16.24 0.55 -0.55
C LEU A 80 -16.42 -0.47 -1.68
N ASP A 81 -16.29 -1.76 -1.39
CA ASP A 81 -16.43 -2.88 -2.31
C ASP A 81 -17.77 -2.81 -3.06
N ARG A 82 -18.89 -2.71 -2.31
CA ARG A 82 -20.22 -2.53 -2.89
C ARG A 82 -20.37 -1.26 -3.73
N CYS A 83 -19.67 -0.18 -3.38
CA CYS A 83 -19.71 1.05 -4.19
C CYS A 83 -19.00 0.83 -5.52
N ILE A 84 -17.83 0.21 -5.48
CA ILE A 84 -17.02 -0.06 -6.67
C ILE A 84 -17.75 -1.03 -7.59
N ASP A 85 -18.26 -2.15 -7.06
CA ASP A 85 -18.99 -3.16 -7.85
C ASP A 85 -20.21 -2.57 -8.54
N LYS A 86 -21.08 -1.86 -7.80
CA LYS A 86 -22.23 -1.17 -8.39
C LYS A 86 -21.81 -0.10 -9.41
N GLY A 87 -20.71 0.59 -9.14
CA GLY A 87 -20.16 1.60 -10.04
C GLY A 87 -19.52 1.02 -11.30
N ILE A 88 -19.18 -0.27 -11.32
CA ILE A 88 -18.77 -1.01 -12.52
C ILE A 88 -20.02 -1.41 -13.32
N GLU A 89 -21.04 -1.93 -12.64
CA GLU A 89 -22.32 -2.32 -13.28
C GLU A 89 -23.04 -1.13 -13.95
N SER A 90 -22.99 0.05 -13.32
CA SER A 90 -23.67 1.26 -13.80
C SER A 90 -22.75 2.23 -14.57
N GLU A 91 -21.63 1.75 -15.10
CA GLU A 91 -20.62 2.61 -15.74
C GLU A 91 -21.16 3.23 -17.03
N ASN A 92 -21.13 4.57 -17.11
CA ASN A 92 -21.58 5.31 -18.28
C ASN A 92 -20.38 5.66 -19.18
N PRO A 93 -20.35 5.24 -20.46
CA PRO A 93 -19.26 5.56 -21.40
C PRO A 93 -19.02 7.07 -21.59
N ALA A 94 -20.05 7.91 -21.39
CA ALA A 94 -19.89 9.36 -21.46
C ALA A 94 -19.08 9.92 -20.27
N HIS A 95 -19.10 9.23 -19.13
CA HIS A 95 -18.47 9.64 -17.87
C HIS A 95 -17.70 8.48 -17.21
N PRO A 96 -16.61 7.99 -17.83
CA PRO A 96 -15.86 6.81 -17.37
C PRO A 96 -15.27 6.97 -15.96
N TYR A 97 -14.99 8.20 -15.51
CA TYR A 97 -14.40 8.47 -14.20
C TYR A 97 -15.40 8.86 -13.11
N SER A 98 -16.70 8.78 -13.39
CA SER A 98 -17.76 9.13 -12.42
C SER A 98 -17.68 8.29 -11.14
N ARG A 99 -17.29 7.01 -11.26
CA ARG A 99 -17.08 6.09 -10.13
C ARG A 99 -16.07 6.63 -9.10
N MET A 100 -15.01 7.32 -9.54
CA MET A 100 -14.04 7.92 -8.62
C MET A 100 -14.68 8.94 -7.71
N VAL A 101 -15.63 9.73 -8.23
CA VAL A 101 -16.34 10.76 -7.48
C VAL A 101 -17.31 10.13 -6.49
N ILE A 102 -18.10 9.18 -6.98
CA ILE A 102 -19.15 8.50 -6.21
C ILE A 102 -18.54 7.70 -5.05
N CYS A 103 -17.46 6.96 -5.30
CA CYS A 103 -16.84 6.11 -4.28
C CYS A 103 -15.79 6.82 -3.41
N LYS A 104 -15.45 8.09 -3.70
CA LYS A 104 -14.46 8.86 -2.91
C LYS A 104 -14.76 8.90 -1.40
N PRO A 105 -15.99 9.15 -0.92
CA PRO A 105 -16.28 9.16 0.52
C PRO A 105 -16.00 7.81 1.20
N HIS A 106 -16.33 6.70 0.50
CA HIS A 106 -16.06 5.35 0.96
C HIS A 106 -14.55 5.05 0.97
N TRP A 107 -13.85 5.49 -0.07
CA TRP A 107 -12.39 5.37 -0.17
C TRP A 107 -11.68 6.09 0.99
N ILE A 108 -12.03 7.33 1.28
CA ILE A 108 -11.41 8.11 2.36
C ILE A 108 -11.60 7.41 3.72
N ARG A 109 -12.80 6.88 3.99
CA ARG A 109 -13.07 6.13 5.23
C ARG A 109 -12.24 4.85 5.27
N PHE A 110 -12.16 4.13 4.16
CA PHE A 110 -11.38 2.90 4.04
C PHE A 110 -9.89 3.14 4.30
N ILE A 111 -9.27 4.12 3.64
CA ILE A 111 -7.85 4.43 3.83
C ILE A 111 -7.54 4.87 5.27
N LYS A 112 -8.41 5.70 5.87
CA LYS A 112 -8.24 6.08 7.29
C LYS A 112 -8.31 4.86 8.21
N CYS A 113 -9.22 3.93 7.93
CA CYS A 113 -9.34 2.69 8.71
C CYS A 113 -8.09 1.82 8.57
N VAL A 114 -7.67 1.52 7.35
CA VAL A 114 -6.48 0.68 7.09
C VAL A 114 -5.24 1.28 7.74
N LYS A 115 -5.03 2.59 7.61
CA LYS A 115 -3.91 3.28 8.26
C LYS A 115 -3.93 3.08 9.78
N ARG A 116 -5.08 3.29 10.42
CA ARG A 116 -5.23 3.09 11.88
C ARG A 116 -4.99 1.64 12.28
N ARG A 117 -5.52 0.69 11.52
CA ARG A 117 -5.34 -0.76 11.74
C ARG A 117 -3.86 -1.12 11.69
N ASP A 118 -3.16 -0.69 10.64
CA ASP A 118 -1.74 -1.00 10.45
C ASP A 118 -0.87 -0.37 11.55
N GLU A 119 -1.18 0.86 11.97
CA GLU A 119 -0.53 1.50 13.13
C GLU A 119 -0.77 0.74 14.44
N LEU A 120 -1.94 0.13 14.64
CA LEU A 120 -2.21 -0.72 15.81
C LEU A 120 -1.43 -2.02 15.75
N VAL A 121 -1.40 -2.67 14.58
CA VAL A 121 -0.62 -3.90 14.34
C VAL A 121 0.86 -3.64 14.61
N LEU A 122 1.45 -2.61 14.00
CA LEU A 122 2.87 -2.28 14.16
C LEU A 122 3.23 -1.90 15.60
N ARG A 123 2.31 -1.27 16.35
CA ARG A 123 2.48 -1.04 17.79
C ARG A 123 2.46 -2.35 18.59
N GLY A 124 1.60 -3.29 18.22
CA GLY A 124 1.58 -4.65 18.78
C GLY A 124 2.92 -5.35 18.54
N VAL A 125 3.36 -5.40 17.29
CA VAL A 125 4.65 -5.96 16.86
C VAL A 125 5.79 -5.34 17.65
N LYS A 126 5.88 -4.00 17.73
CA LYS A 126 6.95 -3.33 18.47
C LYS A 126 7.02 -3.76 19.95
N ARG A 127 5.87 -3.89 20.63
CA ARG A 127 5.85 -4.29 22.04
C ARG A 127 6.27 -5.74 22.22
N TRP A 128 5.75 -6.63 21.38
CA TRP A 128 6.09 -8.05 21.39
C TRP A 128 7.57 -8.27 21.07
N GLU A 129 8.07 -7.64 20.00
CA GLU A 129 9.47 -7.78 19.56
C GLU A 129 10.44 -7.33 20.63
N ARG A 130 10.13 -6.25 21.37
CA ARG A 130 10.98 -5.79 22.46
C ARG A 130 11.15 -6.87 23.53
N SER A 131 10.05 -7.45 24.00
CA SER A 131 10.07 -8.50 25.03
C SER A 131 10.73 -9.78 24.53
N TYR A 132 10.42 -10.19 23.30
CA TYR A 132 10.99 -11.37 22.68
C TYR A 132 12.51 -11.20 22.51
N TYR A 133 12.94 -10.11 21.89
CA TYR A 133 14.34 -9.83 21.64
C TYR A 133 15.17 -9.76 22.92
N SER A 134 14.67 -9.11 23.97
CA SER A 134 15.35 -9.04 25.27
C SER A 134 15.47 -10.39 25.99
N SER A 135 14.63 -11.37 25.63
CA SER A 135 14.69 -12.72 26.21
C SER A 135 15.68 -13.65 25.51
N LEU A 136 16.19 -13.25 24.34
CA LEU A 136 17.15 -14.01 23.56
C LEU A 136 18.59 -13.81 24.07
N ASP A 137 19.43 -14.84 23.90
CA ASP A 137 20.88 -14.75 24.03
C ASP A 137 21.51 -13.92 22.90
N GLU A 138 22.73 -13.42 23.10
CA GLU A 138 23.42 -12.55 22.13
C GLU A 138 23.53 -13.15 20.71
N PRO A 139 23.93 -14.43 20.52
CA PRO A 139 23.88 -15.06 19.20
C PRO A 139 22.50 -15.02 18.55
N SER A 140 21.45 -15.41 19.28
CA SER A 140 20.07 -15.41 18.80
C SER A 140 19.56 -14.00 18.49
N GLN A 141 19.97 -12.99 19.26
CA GLN A 141 19.67 -11.58 18.99
C GLN A 141 20.28 -11.14 17.65
N SER A 142 21.56 -11.49 17.41
CA SER A 142 22.23 -11.16 16.15
C SER A 142 21.55 -11.84 14.95
N GLU A 143 21.18 -13.11 15.08
CA GLU A 143 20.43 -13.84 14.04
C GLU A 143 19.09 -13.19 13.74
N TYR A 144 18.35 -12.77 14.79
CA TYR A 144 17.06 -12.11 14.62
C TYR A 144 17.17 -10.77 13.89
N LEU A 145 18.19 -9.96 14.18
CA LEU A 145 18.45 -8.71 13.45
C LEU A 145 18.82 -8.98 11.99
N GLU A 146 19.64 -9.99 11.74
CA GLU A 146 20.03 -10.36 10.37
C GLU A 146 18.85 -10.88 9.55
N ASP A 147 17.89 -11.60 10.16
CA ASP A 147 16.64 -11.98 9.50
C ASP A 147 15.82 -10.74 9.09
N ILE A 148 15.68 -9.75 9.98
CA ILE A 148 14.98 -8.49 9.65
C ILE A 148 15.71 -7.76 8.50
N SER A 149 17.03 -7.66 8.57
CA SER A 149 17.87 -7.03 7.54
C SER A 149 17.75 -7.75 6.19
N THR A 150 17.75 -9.08 6.20
CA THR A 150 17.59 -9.91 5.00
C THR A 150 16.22 -9.72 4.37
N LYS A 151 15.14 -9.72 5.17
CA LYS A 151 13.78 -9.42 4.69
C LYS A 151 13.70 -8.02 4.10
N MET A 152 14.31 -7.03 4.73
CA MET A 152 14.38 -5.66 4.20
C MET A 152 15.05 -5.62 2.82
N ARG A 153 16.23 -6.24 2.68
CA ARG A 153 16.96 -6.33 1.40
C ARG A 153 16.13 -7.03 0.33
N TYR A 154 15.45 -8.11 0.68
CA TYR A 154 14.55 -8.82 -0.22
C TYR A 154 13.41 -7.91 -0.72
N PHE A 155 12.75 -7.15 0.17
CA PHE A 155 11.67 -6.25 -0.26
C PHE A 155 12.16 -5.13 -1.17
N LEU A 156 13.33 -4.54 -0.90
CA LEU A 156 13.93 -3.53 -1.76
C LEU A 156 14.29 -4.10 -3.15
N TYR A 157 14.85 -5.31 -3.18
CA TYR A 157 15.13 -6.02 -4.43
C TYR A 157 13.84 -6.31 -5.21
N ALA A 158 12.82 -6.86 -4.54
CA ALA A 158 11.54 -7.15 -5.19
C ALA A 158 10.87 -5.87 -5.72
N ALA A 159 10.95 -4.75 -4.97
CA ALA A 159 10.41 -3.47 -5.38
C ALA A 159 11.07 -2.95 -6.66
N SER A 160 12.40 -3.04 -6.78
CA SER A 160 13.13 -2.56 -7.96
C SER A 160 12.84 -3.37 -9.22
N HIS A 161 12.39 -4.62 -9.09
CA HIS A 161 12.02 -5.50 -10.20
C HIS A 161 10.51 -5.53 -10.48
N THR A 162 9.70 -4.79 -9.73
CA THR A 162 8.25 -4.74 -9.90
C THR A 162 7.83 -3.56 -10.78
N LYS A 163 7.22 -3.85 -11.93
CA LYS A 163 6.68 -2.82 -12.85
C LYS A 163 5.37 -2.19 -12.34
N ASP A 164 4.56 -2.97 -11.63
CA ASP A 164 3.28 -2.51 -11.08
C ASP A 164 3.51 -1.50 -9.94
N HIS A 165 2.94 -0.30 -10.10
CA HIS A 165 3.16 0.80 -9.17
C HIS A 165 2.68 0.51 -7.74
N GLU A 166 1.49 -0.06 -7.58
CA GLU A 166 0.89 -0.28 -6.26
C GLU A 166 1.57 -1.44 -5.53
N LYS A 167 1.91 -2.51 -6.24
CA LYS A 167 2.71 -3.62 -5.70
C LYS A 167 4.10 -3.13 -5.28
N ARG A 168 4.75 -2.31 -6.09
CA ARG A 168 6.06 -1.71 -5.75
C ARG A 168 5.97 -0.86 -4.49
N LYS A 169 5.01 0.06 -4.41
CA LYS A 169 4.77 0.91 -3.23
C LYS A 169 4.54 0.10 -1.96
N ARG A 170 3.83 -1.02 -2.07
CA ARG A 170 3.63 -1.95 -0.95
C ARG A 170 4.93 -2.63 -0.52
N LEU A 171 5.75 -3.08 -1.45
CA LEU A 171 7.06 -3.68 -1.15
C LEU A 171 8.01 -2.66 -0.48
N GLU A 172 8.02 -1.42 -0.96
CA GLU A 172 8.77 -0.31 -0.33
C GLU A 172 8.28 -0.05 1.10
N THR A 173 6.96 -0.03 1.31
CA THR A 173 6.35 0.12 2.64
C THR A 173 6.77 -1.03 3.58
N ASN A 174 6.79 -2.26 3.08
CA ASN A 174 7.27 -3.42 3.85
C ASN A 174 8.75 -3.29 4.23
N ALA A 175 9.60 -2.83 3.31
CA ALA A 175 11.00 -2.55 3.60
C ALA A 175 11.15 -1.46 4.69
N GLN A 176 10.36 -0.38 4.61
CA GLN A 176 10.33 0.67 5.63
C GLN A 176 9.92 0.13 7.00
N HIS A 177 8.93 -0.76 7.06
CA HIS A 177 8.54 -1.41 8.32
C HIS A 177 9.69 -2.25 8.91
N CYS A 178 10.41 -3.01 8.08
CA CYS A 178 11.60 -3.74 8.53
C CYS A 178 12.68 -2.78 9.07
N ALA A 179 12.95 -1.67 8.37
CA ALA A 179 13.92 -0.68 8.82
C ALA A 179 13.54 -0.06 10.18
N ILE A 180 12.26 0.30 10.35
CA ILE A 180 11.73 0.83 11.62
C ILE A 180 11.89 -0.19 12.74
N ARG A 181 11.50 -1.45 12.51
CA ARG A 181 11.64 -2.55 13.48
C ARG A 181 13.09 -2.75 13.89
N HIS A 182 14.00 -2.88 12.92
CA HIS A 182 15.44 -3.01 13.16
C HIS A 182 15.98 -1.85 14.01
N SER A 183 15.62 -0.60 13.66
CA SER A 183 16.05 0.58 14.41
C SER A 183 15.48 0.64 15.83
N ASN A 184 14.28 0.11 16.07
CA ASN A 184 13.67 0.11 17.40
C ASN A 184 14.36 -0.87 18.35
N LEU A 185 14.92 -1.96 17.83
CA LEU A 185 15.62 -2.97 18.62
C LEU A 185 17.05 -2.54 18.97
N LEU A 186 17.68 -1.71 18.13
CA LEU A 186 19.01 -1.15 18.37
C LEU A 186 19.04 0.05 19.32
N LYS A 187 17.89 0.68 19.60
CA LYS A 187 17.83 1.81 20.53
C LYS A 187 17.91 1.28 21.97
N PRO A 188 18.97 1.61 22.74
CA PRO A 188 18.99 1.33 24.17
C PRO A 188 17.83 2.07 24.84
N GLU A 189 17.38 1.56 25.99
CA GLU A 189 16.24 2.14 26.71
C GLU A 189 16.37 3.66 26.82
N ASP A 190 15.32 4.39 26.38
CA ASP A 190 15.08 5.71 26.93
C ASP A 190 14.98 5.50 28.44
N THR A 191 15.98 5.96 29.17
CA THR A 191 15.95 6.12 30.62
C THR A 191 14.58 6.73 30.96
N PRO A 192 13.80 6.13 31.88
CA PRO A 192 12.57 6.77 32.31
C PRO A 192 12.96 8.17 32.79
N SER A 193 12.42 9.19 32.12
CA SER A 193 12.57 10.58 32.53
C SER A 193 12.12 10.65 33.98
N ALA A 194 13.11 10.69 34.88
CA ALA A 194 12.87 10.85 36.29
C ALA A 194 12.11 12.16 36.46
N MET A 195 10.98 12.06 37.14
CA MET A 195 10.23 13.20 37.66
C MET A 195 11.19 14.23 38.25
N VAL A 196 11.14 15.46 37.72
CA VAL A 196 11.41 16.70 38.45
C VAL A 196 10.33 17.69 38.05
#